data_AF-A0A699TST6-F1
#
_entry.id   AF-A0A699TST6-F1
#
_cell.length_a   1.000
_cell.length_b   1.000
_cell.length_c   1.000
_cell.angle_alpha   90.00
_cell.angle_beta   90.00
_cell.angle_gamma   90.00
#
_symmetry.space_group_name_H-M   'P 1'
#
loop_
_entity.id
_entity.type
_entity.pdbx_description
1 polymer ?
#
loop_
_entity_poly.entity_id
_entity_poly.type
_entity_poly.pdbx_seq_one_letter_code
_entity_poly.pdbx_strand_id
1 'polypeptide(L)' 'EEKAKRRLELKARITLLMGIPNEHQLKFNSIKDAKSLLLAVEMRFGGNAATKKIQRNLLK' A
#
# COMPACT_ATOMS: atom_id res chain seq x y z
N GLU A 1 -23.00 -8.19 -2.16
CA GLU A 1 -21.80 -7.89 -2.97
C GLU A 1 -20.71 -7.15 -2.19
N GLU A 2 -21.00 -6.01 -1.55
CA GLU A 2 -20.04 -5.22 -0.74
C GLU A 2 -19.23 -6.03 0.29
N LYS A 3 -19.89 -6.96 1.01
CA LYS A 3 -19.23 -7.80 2.04
C LYS A 3 -18.19 -8.76 1.46
N ALA A 4 -18.40 -9.22 0.21
CA ALA A 4 -17.44 -10.09 -0.49
C ALA A 4 -16.24 -9.29 -1.01
N LYS A 5 -16.50 -8.08 -1.55
CA LYS A 5 -15.47 -7.15 -2.01
C LYS A 5 -14.53 -6.73 -0.88
N ARG A 6 -15.09 -6.37 0.29
CA ARG A 6 -14.30 -6.05 1.50
C ARG A 6 -13.42 -7.19 1.97
N ARG A 7 -13.90 -8.44 1.87
CA ARG A 7 -13.10 -9.62 2.20
C ARG A 7 -11.94 -9.82 1.22
N LEU A 8 -12.17 -9.58 -0.06
CA LEU A 8 -11.14 -9.69 -1.09
C LEU A 8 -10.07 -8.59 -0.92
N GLU A 9 -10.49 -7.35 -0.67
CA GLU A 9 -9.58 -6.24 -0.37
C GLU A 9 -8.76 -6.48 0.90
N LEU A 10 -9.38 -7.02 1.96
CA LEU A 10 -8.67 -7.36 3.18
C LEU A 10 -7.64 -8.48 2.93
N LYS A 11 -8.00 -9.50 2.16
CA LYS A 11 -7.08 -10.59 1.79
C LYS A 11 -5.91 -10.11 0.94
N ALA A 12 -6.17 -9.17 0.00
CA ALA A 12 -5.12 -8.52 -0.78
C ALA A 12 -4.18 -7.69 0.11
N ARG A 13 -4.73 -6.92 1.07
CA ARG A 13 -3.91 -6.17 2.06
C ARG A 13 -3.05 -7.07 2.91
N ILE A 14 -3.60 -8.16 3.45
CA ILE A 14 -2.85 -9.11 4.28
C ILE A 14 -1.72 -9.75 3.46
N THR A 15 -1.99 -10.14 2.22
CA THR A 15 -0.98 -10.74 1.32
C THR A 15 0.14 -9.75 1.01
N LEU A 16 -0.20 -8.48 0.74
CA LEU A 16 0.77 -7.39 0.59
C LEU A 16 1.61 -7.23 1.87
N LEU A 17 0.98 -7.24 3.05
CA LEU A 17 1.63 -7.03 4.35
C LEU A 17 2.61 -8.16 4.71
N MET A 18 2.32 -9.41 4.31
CA MET A 18 3.22 -10.55 4.51
C MET A 18 4.54 -10.41 3.74
N GLY A 19 4.55 -9.69 2.62
CA GLY A 19 5.78 -9.35 1.88
C GLY A 19 6.60 -8.23 2.50
N ILE A 20 6.10 -7.58 3.57
CA ILE A 20 6.74 -6.44 4.23
C ILE A 20 7.40 -6.90 5.54
N PRO A 21 8.69 -6.55 5.80
CA PRO A 21 9.35 -6.85 7.06
C PRO A 21 8.58 -6.29 8.26
N ASN A 22 8.58 -7.06 9.37
CA ASN A 22 7.75 -6.83 10.55
C ASN A 22 7.89 -5.41 11.15
N GLU A 23 9.09 -4.84 11.10
CA GLU A 23 9.40 -3.48 11.58
C GLU A 23 8.54 -2.39 10.91
N HIS A 24 8.01 -2.67 9.72
CA HIS A 24 7.30 -1.69 8.92
C HIS A 24 5.82 -1.98 8.80
N GLN A 25 5.38 -3.20 9.14
CA GLN A 25 3.98 -3.60 9.09
C GLN A 25 3.08 -2.64 9.87
N LEU A 26 3.53 -2.12 11.02
CA LEU A 26 2.77 -1.15 11.81
C LEU A 26 2.51 0.16 11.04
N LYS A 27 3.49 0.67 10.29
CA LYS A 27 3.34 1.88 9.45
C LYS A 27 2.36 1.66 8.30
N PHE A 28 2.34 0.45 7.72
CA PHE A 28 1.41 0.10 6.64
C PHE A 28 -0.01 -0.15 7.15
N ASN A 29 -0.15 -0.75 8.33
CA ASN A 29 -1.45 -1.07 8.91
C ASN A 29 -2.22 0.18 9.37
N SER A 30 -1.52 1.27 9.67
CA SER A 30 -2.14 2.58 9.96
C SER A 30 -2.74 3.26 8.72
N ILE A 31 -2.42 2.80 7.50
CA ILE A 31 -2.88 3.43 6.27
C ILE A 31 -4.28 2.92 5.91
N LYS A 32 -5.27 3.80 6.05
CA LYS A 32 -6.66 3.50 5.69
C LYS A 32 -6.89 3.53 4.18
N ASP A 33 -6.17 4.37 3.46
CA ASP A 33 -6.30 4.54 2.00
C ASP A 33 -5.47 3.55 1.19
N ALA A 34 -6.12 2.85 0.25
CA ALA A 34 -5.44 1.90 -0.63
C ALA A 34 -4.37 2.58 -1.52
N LYS A 35 -4.61 3.83 -1.96
CA LYS A 35 -3.63 4.61 -2.73
C LYS A 35 -2.36 4.92 -1.92
N SER A 36 -2.54 5.37 -0.69
CA SER A 36 -1.43 5.67 0.22
C SER A 36 -0.67 4.40 0.61
N LEU A 37 -1.37 3.27 0.74
CA LEU A 37 -0.76 1.97 1.04
C LEU A 37 0.14 1.53 -0.12
N LEU A 38 -0.35 1.59 -1.35
CA LEU A 38 0.42 1.27 -2.55
C LEU A 38 1.66 2.16 -2.66
N LEU A 39 1.52 3.48 -2.46
CA LEU A 39 2.63 4.42 -2.52
C LEU A 39 3.70 4.11 -1.48
N ALA A 40 3.31 3.82 -0.24
CA ALA A 40 4.26 3.47 0.81
C ALA A 40 5.01 2.17 0.48
N VAL A 41 4.35 1.21 -0.21
CA VAL A 41 4.96 -0.06 -0.63
C VAL A 41 5.93 0.22 -1.76
N GLU A 42 5.53 1.00 -2.76
CA GLU A 42 6.40 1.41 -3.86
C GLU A 42 7.59 2.25 -3.39
N MET A 43 7.42 3.14 -2.40
CA MET A 43 8.54 3.90 -1.82
C MET A 43 9.56 3.02 -1.09
N ARG A 44 9.11 1.89 -0.54
CA ARG A 44 9.93 1.00 0.27
C ARG A 44 10.61 -0.09 -0.54
N PHE A 45 9.94 -0.62 -1.56
CA PHE A 45 10.43 -1.73 -2.38
C PHE A 45 10.79 -1.33 -3.82
N GLY A 46 10.20 -0.25 -4.33
CA GLY A 46 10.32 0.19 -5.71
C GLY A 46 11.43 1.22 -5.91
N GLY A 47 12.66 0.89 -5.53
CA GLY A 47 13.84 1.79 -5.52
C GLY A 47 14.26 2.41 -6.85
N ASN A 48 13.40 3.15 -7.55
CA ASN A 48 13.73 3.92 -8.74
C ASN A 48 12.66 4.98 -9.10
N ALA A 49 13.05 5.96 -9.91
CA ALA A 49 12.38 7.20 -10.35
C ALA A 49 10.83 7.26 -10.53
N ALA A 50 10.11 6.14 -10.64
CA ALA A 50 8.66 6.11 -10.82
C ALA A 50 7.89 6.69 -9.61
N THR A 51 8.43 6.54 -8.40
CA THR A 51 7.81 7.01 -7.15
C THR A 51 7.68 8.54 -7.08
N LYS A 52 8.67 9.29 -7.61
CA LYS A 52 8.58 10.76 -7.72
C LYS A 52 7.46 11.20 -8.66
N LYS A 53 7.17 10.41 -9.71
CA LYS A 53 6.13 10.72 -10.70
C LYS A 53 4.73 10.53 -10.11
N ILE A 54 4.52 9.46 -9.34
CA ILE A 54 3.24 9.19 -8.66
C ILE A 54 3.00 10.22 -7.55
N GLN A 55 4.01 10.53 -6.74
CA GLN A 55 3.91 11.59 -5.73
C GLN A 55 3.53 12.94 -6.37
N ARG A 56 4.18 13.33 -7.48
CA ARG A 56 3.89 14.57 -8.18
C ARG A 56 2.49 14.59 -8.83
N ASN A 57 1.95 13.43 -9.21
CA ASN A 57 0.60 13.34 -9.77
C ASN A 57 -0.49 13.40 -8.69
N LEU A 58 -0.20 12.94 -7.47
CA LEU A 58 -1.12 12.95 -6.33
C LEU A 58 -1.13 14.31 -5.59
N LEU A 59 -0.04 15.06 -5.66
CA LEU A 59 0.09 16.42 -5.10
C LEU A 59 -0.38 17.53 -6.06
N LYS A 60 -0.91 17.14 -7.22
CA LYS A 60 -1.65 18.04 -8.13
C LYS A 60 -3.13 17.91 -7.85
#